data_AF-A0A6C0CSP1-F1
#
_entry.id   AF-A0A6C0CSP1-F1
#
_cell.length_a   1.000
_cell.length_b   1.000
_cell.length_c   1.000
_cell.angle_alpha   90.00
_cell.angle_beta   90.00
_cell.angle_gamma   90.00
#
_symmetry.space_group_name_H-M   'P 1'
#
loop_
_entity.id
_entity.type
_entity.pdbx_description
1 polymer ?
#
loop_
_entity_poly.entity_id
_entity_poly.type
_entity_poly.pdbx_seq_one_letter_code
_entity_poly.pdbx_strand_id
1 'polypeptide(L)'
;MQLVYPSTFYSHVRVDIPHDLMKFVIGVNGKWFKYTCEKCSVSNIWFNKNRSIVEIWGPIHNLMSANYAIQSRINVIKNRFSFDDKDSVKMWSNDDYEEILLQEFSIDEKFLGSQLSMDHVRVLIGKHGNGFKRITRESGVSFIWYNSLQQSIQIWGQKEDIEKAKAIIMDRINTIFSTMIMDSTS
;
A
#
# COMPACT_ATOMS: atom_id res chain seq x y z
N MET A 1 -8.62 25.85 -17.69
CA MET A 1 -7.46 25.22 -17.02
C MET A 1 -7.83 23.77 -16.75
N GLN A 2 -7.22 22.83 -17.48
CA GLN A 2 -7.63 21.43 -17.48
C GLN A 2 -7.03 20.73 -16.25
N LEU A 3 -7.88 20.16 -15.39
CA LEU A 3 -7.45 19.25 -14.33
C LEU A 3 -7.00 17.95 -14.99
N VAL A 4 -5.70 17.76 -15.14
CA VAL A 4 -5.11 16.50 -15.61
C VAL A 4 -4.71 15.68 -14.39
N TYR A 5 -5.41 14.58 -14.13
CA TYR A 5 -4.92 13.47 -13.31
C TYR A 5 -5.25 12.17 -14.06
N PRO A 6 -4.31 11.21 -14.19
CA PRO A 6 -3.65 10.59 -13.03
C PRO A 6 -2.14 10.28 -13.22
N SER A 7 -1.36 10.37 -12.14
CA SER A 7 -0.31 9.37 -11.93
C SER A 7 -1.00 8.07 -11.52
N THR A 8 -0.75 6.95 -12.20
CA THR A 8 -1.46 5.68 -12.01
C THR A 8 -1.28 5.03 -10.64
N PHE A 9 -0.36 5.55 -9.82
CA PHE A 9 0.03 5.02 -8.53
C PHE A 9 -0.46 5.91 -7.40
N TYR A 10 -0.90 5.26 -6.33
CA TYR A 10 -1.25 5.91 -5.08
C TYR A 10 -0.81 5.03 -3.93
N SER A 11 -0.56 5.65 -2.78
CA SER A 11 -0.34 4.98 -1.49
C SER A 11 -1.41 5.45 -0.49
N HIS A 12 -1.60 4.67 0.57
CA HIS A 12 -2.45 5.06 1.69
C HIS A 12 -1.62 5.18 2.96
N VAL A 13 -2.00 6.13 3.81
CA VAL A 13 -1.57 6.20 5.20
C VAL A 13 -2.79 5.98 6.08
N ARG A 14 -2.74 5.00 6.96
CA ARG A 14 -3.81 4.76 7.93
C ARG A 14 -3.89 5.92 8.91
N VAL A 15 -5.11 6.39 9.17
CA VAL A 15 -5.39 7.38 10.20
C VAL A 15 -5.82 6.63 11.46
N ASP A 16 -4.95 6.62 12.46
CA ASP A 16 -5.12 5.95 13.75
C ASP A 16 -5.38 6.96 14.90
N ILE A 17 -5.78 8.18 14.57
CA ILE A 17 -6.19 9.22 15.51
C ILE A 17 -7.68 9.56 15.33
N PRO A 18 -8.38 10.08 16.36
CA PRO A 18 -9.74 10.58 16.22
C PRO A 18 -9.89 11.56 15.05
N HIS A 19 -10.95 11.42 14.25
CA HIS A 19 -11.15 12.23 13.04
C HIS A 19 -11.21 13.73 13.32
N ASP A 20 -11.66 14.14 14.50
CA ASP A 20 -11.69 15.55 14.89
C ASP A 20 -10.30 16.17 15.05
N LEU A 21 -9.26 15.34 15.23
CA LEU A 21 -7.87 15.76 15.27
C LEU A 21 -7.23 15.84 13.87
N MET A 22 -7.83 15.23 12.85
CA MET A 22 -7.30 15.27 11.48
C MET A 22 -7.23 16.69 10.91
N LYS A 23 -8.07 17.63 11.39
CA LYS A 23 -7.96 19.04 11.04
C LYS A 23 -6.58 19.64 11.35
N PHE A 24 -5.88 19.13 12.37
CA PHE A 24 -4.52 19.58 12.73
C PHE A 24 -3.43 18.91 11.88
N VAL A 25 -3.69 17.69 11.39
CA VAL A 25 -2.83 17.00 10.43
C VAL A 25 -2.91 17.70 9.07
N ILE A 26 -4.13 17.94 8.58
CA ILE A 26 -4.44 18.61 7.31
C ILE A 26 -3.98 20.08 7.32
N GLY A 27 -4.14 20.75 8.47
CA GLY A 27 -3.85 22.16 8.64
C GLY A 27 -4.93 23.08 8.07
N VAL A 28 -4.86 24.36 8.47
CA VAL A 28 -5.78 25.40 7.99
C VAL A 28 -5.75 25.45 6.46
N ASN A 29 -6.92 25.35 5.82
CA ASN A 29 -7.09 25.34 4.36
C ASN A 29 -6.26 24.26 3.62
N GLY A 30 -5.97 23.14 4.28
CA GLY A 30 -5.16 22.06 3.73
C GLY A 30 -3.68 22.39 3.60
N LYS A 31 -3.19 23.42 4.32
CA LYS A 31 -1.81 23.92 4.19
C LYS A 31 -0.77 22.81 4.27
N TRP A 32 -0.90 21.86 5.20
CA TRP A 32 0.09 20.79 5.35
C TRP A 32 0.02 19.79 4.20
N PHE A 33 -1.17 19.43 3.73
CA PHE A 33 -1.29 18.55 2.57
C PHE A 33 -0.74 19.21 1.31
N LYS A 34 -1.04 20.49 1.07
CA LYS A 34 -0.48 21.25 -0.07
C LYS A 34 1.04 21.34 0.02
N TYR A 35 1.58 21.67 1.19
CA TYR A 35 3.03 21.69 1.42
C TYR A 35 3.66 20.33 1.14
N THR A 36 3.07 19.23 1.61
CA THR A 36 3.60 17.89 1.34
C THR A 36 3.48 17.53 -0.15
N CYS A 37 2.40 17.92 -0.84
CA CYS A 37 2.30 17.76 -2.30
C CYS A 37 3.48 18.40 -3.02
N GLU A 38 3.75 19.67 -2.72
CA GLU A 38 4.85 20.43 -3.34
C GLU A 38 6.21 19.86 -2.94
N LYS A 39 6.42 19.60 -1.64
CA LYS A 39 7.73 19.18 -1.11
C LYS A 39 8.14 17.79 -1.57
N CYS A 40 7.18 16.88 -1.69
CA CYS A 40 7.41 15.51 -2.13
C CYS A 40 7.16 15.32 -3.62
N SER A 41 6.79 16.36 -4.37
CA SER A 41 6.44 16.26 -5.80
C SER A 41 5.39 15.18 -6.07
N VAL A 42 4.35 15.13 -5.24
CA VAL A 42 3.17 14.27 -5.44
C VAL A 42 2.00 15.09 -5.96
N SER A 43 1.17 14.43 -6.75
CA SER A 43 0.08 15.02 -7.53
C SER A 43 -1.07 15.50 -6.65
N ASN A 44 -1.43 14.73 -5.61
CA ASN A 44 -2.51 15.10 -4.69
C ASN A 44 -2.38 14.34 -3.36
N ILE A 45 -2.99 14.88 -2.31
CA ILE A 45 -3.15 14.23 -1.00
C ILE A 45 -4.53 14.59 -0.47
N TRP A 46 -5.31 13.60 -0.02
CA TRP A 46 -6.58 13.86 0.63
C TRP A 46 -6.88 12.88 1.76
N PHE A 47 -7.76 13.28 2.68
CA PHE A 47 -8.21 12.43 3.77
C PHE A 47 -9.57 11.82 3.48
N ASN A 48 -9.59 10.51 3.25
CA ASN A 48 -10.80 9.72 3.12
C ASN A 48 -11.37 9.38 4.51
N LYS A 49 -12.27 10.23 4.99
CA LYS A 49 -12.91 10.07 6.31
C LYS A 49 -13.64 8.73 6.46
N ASN A 50 -14.33 8.27 5.42
CA ASN A 50 -15.10 7.02 5.47
C ASN A 50 -14.20 5.79 5.64
N ARG A 51 -13.00 5.83 5.07
CA ARG A 51 -12.04 4.73 5.12
C ARG A 51 -10.96 4.91 6.20
N SER A 52 -10.95 6.04 6.92
CA SER A 52 -9.91 6.41 7.88
C SER A 52 -8.49 6.30 7.31
N ILE A 53 -8.29 6.84 6.10
CA ILE A 53 -6.99 6.85 5.43
C ILE A 53 -6.72 8.20 4.77
N VAL A 54 -5.44 8.56 4.65
CA VAL A 54 -4.97 9.59 3.73
C VAL A 54 -4.54 8.91 2.44
N GLU A 55 -5.12 9.28 1.31
CA GLU A 55 -4.71 8.80 -0.01
C GLU A 55 -3.73 9.81 -0.63
N ILE A 56 -2.61 9.31 -1.14
CA ILE A 56 -1.52 10.08 -1.73
C ILE A 56 -1.36 9.61 -3.17
N TRP A 57 -1.47 10.51 -4.13
CA TRP A 57 -1.31 10.19 -5.56
C TRP A 57 -0.08 10.89 -6.09
N GLY A 58 0.76 10.19 -6.84
CA GLY A 58 1.94 10.79 -7.44
C GLY A 58 2.83 9.77 -8.15
N PRO A 59 3.99 10.22 -8.66
CA PRO A 59 5.06 9.35 -9.13
C PRO A 59 5.49 8.39 -8.03
N ILE A 60 5.70 7.12 -8.36
CA ILE A 60 5.94 6.07 -7.36
C ILE A 60 7.15 6.35 -6.46
N HIS A 61 8.25 6.85 -7.02
CA HIS A 61 9.48 7.17 -6.29
C HIS A 61 9.28 8.32 -5.27
N ASN A 62 8.18 9.06 -5.39
CA ASN A 62 7.81 10.15 -4.49
C ASN A 62 6.79 9.74 -3.42
N LEU A 63 6.09 8.62 -3.61
CA LEU A 63 5.04 8.18 -2.68
C LEU A 63 5.58 7.84 -1.30
N MET A 64 6.79 7.28 -1.21
CA MET A 64 7.42 6.91 0.06
C MET A 64 7.75 8.13 0.91
N SER A 65 8.32 9.18 0.32
CA SER A 65 8.66 10.41 1.05
C SER A 65 7.40 11.14 1.52
N ALA A 66 6.36 11.18 0.69
CA ALA A 66 5.06 11.73 1.06
C ALA A 66 4.38 10.93 2.18
N ASN A 67 4.43 9.60 2.11
CA ASN A 67 3.90 8.73 3.16
C ASN A 67 4.58 9.03 4.51
N TYR A 68 5.91 9.03 4.55
CA TYR A 68 6.68 9.36 5.75
C TYR A 68 6.35 10.74 6.32
N ALA A 69 6.18 11.75 5.45
CA ALA A 69 5.81 13.10 5.87
C ALA A 69 4.42 13.15 6.51
N ILE A 70 3.44 12.42 5.96
CA ILE A 70 2.09 12.34 6.51
C ILE A 70 2.08 11.55 7.84
N GLN A 71 2.74 10.40 7.91
CA GLN A 71 2.85 9.61 9.14
C GLN A 71 3.51 10.44 10.27
N SER A 72 4.63 11.10 9.95
CA SER A 72 5.33 11.98 10.89
C SER A 72 4.42 13.10 11.39
N ARG A 73 3.59 13.69 10.51
CA ARG A 73 2.62 14.72 10.89
C ARG A 73 1.52 14.17 11.81
N ILE A 74 0.98 12.99 11.52
CA ILE A 74 0.00 12.30 12.37
C ILE A 74 0.60 12.06 13.76
N ASN A 75 1.83 11.55 13.84
CA ASN A 75 2.53 11.32 15.10
C ASN A 75 2.75 12.60 15.91
N VAL A 76 3.07 13.72 15.27
CA VAL A 76 3.14 15.03 15.95
C VAL A 76 1.81 15.42 16.57
N ILE A 77 0.68 15.19 15.88
CA ILE A 77 -0.65 15.48 16.42
C ILE A 77 -1.00 14.50 17.55
N LYS A 78 -0.71 13.21 17.36
CA LYS A 78 -0.90 12.17 18.37
C LYS A 78 -0.18 12.52 19.68
N ASN A 79 1.09 12.92 19.59
CA ASN A 79 1.90 13.32 20.74
C ASN A 79 1.48 14.67 21.35
N ARG A 80 0.99 15.61 20.52
CA ARG A 80 0.51 16.90 21.02
C ARG A 80 -0.75 16.76 21.85
N PHE A 81 -1.64 15.86 21.43
CA PHE A 81 -2.91 15.59 22.09
C PHE A 81 -2.85 14.29 22.88
N SER A 82 -1.65 13.87 23.32
CA SER A 82 -1.45 12.64 24.08
C SER A 82 -2.55 12.49 25.12
N PHE A 83 -3.41 11.51 24.88
CA PHE A 83 -4.37 11.02 25.82
C PHE A 83 -3.54 10.37 26.92
N ASP A 84 -3.51 10.98 28.12
CA ASP A 84 -2.93 10.38 29.31
C ASP A 84 -3.73 9.11 29.62
N ASP A 85 -3.35 8.00 29.00
CA ASP A 85 -3.74 6.66 29.42
C ASP A 85 -2.45 5.85 29.52
N LYS A 86 -1.97 5.74 30.77
CA LYS A 86 -0.68 5.16 31.14
C LYS A 86 -0.57 3.65 30.87
N ASP A 87 -1.57 3.00 30.28
CA ASP A 87 -1.64 1.54 30.14
C ASP A 87 -1.77 0.99 28.72
N SER A 88 -1.53 1.78 27.66
CA SER A 88 -1.45 1.22 26.30
C SER A 88 -0.35 1.83 25.44
N VAL A 89 0.89 1.50 25.78
CA VAL A 89 2.00 1.59 24.83
C VAL A 89 1.76 0.56 23.72
N LYS A 90 0.90 0.88 22.74
CA LYS A 90 1.09 0.33 21.39
C LYS A 90 2.13 1.20 20.70
N MET A 91 3.37 0.76 20.82
CA MET A 91 4.50 1.17 20.00
C MET A 91 4.15 0.80 18.56
N TRP A 92 3.75 1.77 17.73
CA TRP A 92 3.50 1.53 16.30
C TRP A 92 4.80 1.85 15.57
N SER A 93 5.59 0.80 15.31
CA SER A 93 6.85 0.87 14.57
C SER A 93 6.59 1.38 13.15
N ASN A 94 7.60 2.05 12.59
CA ASN A 94 7.68 2.36 11.15
C ASN A 94 7.19 1.16 10.34
N ASP A 95 6.37 1.37 9.30
CA ASP A 95 5.92 0.30 8.41
C ASP A 95 7.11 -0.61 8.07
N ASP A 96 6.97 -1.91 8.34
CA ASP A 96 7.95 -2.90 7.94
C ASP A 96 7.97 -2.97 6.41
N TYR A 97 9.11 -3.38 5.86
CA TYR A 97 9.32 -3.57 4.43
C TYR A 97 9.69 -5.02 4.19
N GLU A 98 8.97 -5.65 3.26
CA GLU A 98 9.34 -6.96 2.74
C GLU A 98 9.34 -6.97 1.23
N GLU A 99 10.35 -7.65 0.67
CA GLU A 99 10.52 -7.86 -0.75
C GLU A 99 10.60 -9.36 -1.00
N ILE A 100 9.69 -9.87 -1.83
CA ILE A 100 9.59 -11.28 -2.14
C ILE A 100 9.93 -11.44 -3.60
N LEU A 101 11.02 -12.14 -3.89
CA LEU A 101 11.40 -12.42 -5.27
C LEU A 101 10.39 -13.40 -5.89
N LEU A 102 10.05 -13.24 -7.17
CA LEU A 102 9.09 -14.14 -7.84
C LEU A 102 9.48 -15.61 -7.72
N GLN A 103 10.78 -15.90 -7.70
CA GLN A 103 11.35 -17.24 -7.54
C GLN A 103 11.16 -17.85 -6.13
N GLU A 104 10.88 -17.03 -5.11
CA GLU A 104 10.69 -17.48 -3.73
C GLU A 104 9.24 -17.90 -3.44
N PHE A 105 8.31 -17.55 -4.33
CA PHE A 105 6.93 -18.04 -4.23
C PHE A 105 6.93 -19.55 -4.45
N SER A 106 6.81 -20.30 -3.35
CA SER A 106 6.53 -21.74 -3.37
C SER A 106 5.11 -21.95 -3.89
N ILE A 107 5.02 -22.41 -5.13
CA ILE A 107 3.76 -22.81 -5.73
C ILE A 107 3.39 -24.18 -5.14
N ASP A 108 2.10 -24.43 -4.97
CA ASP A 108 1.54 -25.71 -4.52
C ASP A 108 2.23 -26.90 -5.24
N GLU A 109 2.55 -27.97 -4.51
CA GLU A 109 3.30 -29.15 -5.02
C GLU A 109 2.67 -29.74 -6.28
N LYS A 110 1.35 -29.56 -6.48
CA LYS A 110 0.65 -29.95 -7.70
C LYS A 110 1.15 -29.25 -8.98
N PHE A 111 1.94 -28.18 -8.85
CA PHE A 111 2.53 -27.42 -9.95
C PHE A 111 4.07 -27.44 -9.93
N LEU A 112 4.68 -28.41 -9.23
CA LEU A 112 6.14 -28.56 -9.12
C LEU A 112 6.83 -28.48 -10.49
N GLY A 113 7.79 -27.56 -10.63
CA GLY A 113 8.50 -27.29 -11.89
C GLY A 113 7.97 -26.11 -12.71
N SER A 114 6.80 -25.56 -12.37
CA SER A 114 6.29 -24.32 -12.97
C SER A 114 6.96 -23.10 -12.34
N GLN A 115 7.36 -22.11 -13.15
CA GLN A 115 7.90 -20.85 -12.65
C GLN A 115 6.87 -19.72 -12.78
N LEU A 116 6.82 -18.86 -11.76
CA LEU A 116 6.01 -17.65 -11.77
C LEU A 116 6.55 -16.67 -12.81
N SER A 117 5.97 -16.71 -14.01
CA SER A 117 6.28 -15.77 -15.10
C SER A 117 5.64 -14.39 -14.92
N MET A 118 6.11 -13.42 -15.72
CA MET A 118 5.58 -12.07 -15.79
C MET A 118 4.08 -12.01 -16.13
N ASP A 119 3.55 -12.97 -16.90
CA ASP A 119 2.14 -12.98 -17.29
C ASP A 119 1.24 -13.32 -16.10
N HIS A 120 1.66 -14.22 -15.21
CA HIS A 120 0.98 -14.47 -13.95
C HIS A 120 0.93 -13.21 -13.08
N VAL A 121 2.05 -12.49 -13.00
CA VAL A 121 2.14 -11.23 -12.24
C VAL A 121 1.25 -10.15 -12.85
N ARG A 122 1.16 -10.04 -14.18
CA ARG A 122 0.24 -9.12 -14.85
C ARG A 122 -1.21 -9.40 -14.51
N VAL A 123 -1.61 -10.67 -14.48
CA VAL A 123 -2.96 -11.06 -14.06
C VAL A 123 -3.19 -10.74 -12.57
N LEU A 124 -2.20 -10.99 -11.72
CA LEU A 124 -2.24 -10.67 -10.29
C LEU A 124 -2.39 -9.16 -10.01
N ILE A 125 -1.64 -8.33 -10.73
CA ILE A 125 -1.74 -6.86 -10.69
C ILE A 125 -3.11 -6.42 -11.22
N GLY A 126 -3.59 -7.05 -12.30
CA GLY A 126 -4.84 -6.76 -12.96
C GLY A 126 -4.85 -5.42 -13.71
N LYS A 127 -5.93 -5.18 -14.47
CA LYS A 127 -6.07 -3.96 -15.28
C LYS A 127 -5.98 -2.71 -14.37
N HIS A 128 -5.11 -1.77 -14.73
CA HIS A 128 -4.83 -0.54 -13.96
C HIS A 128 -4.44 -0.76 -12.48
N GLY A 129 -3.86 -1.93 -12.15
CA GLY A 129 -3.43 -2.27 -10.80
C GLY A 129 -4.58 -2.66 -9.85
N ASN A 130 -5.79 -2.90 -10.36
CA ASN A 130 -6.96 -3.18 -9.51
C ASN A 130 -6.80 -4.42 -8.63
N GLY A 131 -6.04 -5.42 -9.07
CA GLY A 131 -5.71 -6.61 -8.29
C GLY A 131 -4.93 -6.26 -7.04
N PHE A 132 -3.80 -5.58 -7.19
CA PHE A 132 -2.98 -5.10 -6.05
C PHE A 132 -3.75 -4.13 -5.17
N LYS A 133 -4.46 -3.16 -5.75
CA LYS A 133 -5.31 -2.23 -4.99
C LYS A 133 -6.34 -2.96 -4.12
N ARG A 134 -6.88 -4.08 -4.61
CA ARG A 134 -7.81 -4.92 -3.85
C ARG A 134 -7.07 -5.65 -2.72
N ILE A 135 -5.94 -6.28 -2.99
CA ILE A 135 -5.12 -6.96 -1.97
C ILE A 135 -4.68 -5.99 -0.87
N THR A 136 -4.19 -4.79 -1.23
CA THR A 136 -3.81 -3.74 -0.27
C THR A 136 -4.99 -3.37 0.66
N ARG A 137 -6.21 -3.31 0.13
CA ARG A 137 -7.42 -3.04 0.92
C ARG A 137 -7.82 -4.21 1.82
N GLU A 138 -7.72 -5.44 1.32
CA GLU A 138 -8.12 -6.67 2.03
C GLU A 138 -7.14 -7.03 3.15
N SER A 139 -5.84 -6.84 2.92
CA SER A 139 -4.78 -7.16 3.88
C SER A 139 -4.51 -6.08 4.93
N GLY A 140 -4.84 -4.82 4.62
CA GLY A 140 -4.56 -3.68 5.50
C GLY A 140 -3.17 -3.08 5.37
N VAL A 141 -2.31 -3.63 4.50
CA VAL A 141 -0.97 -3.07 4.23
C VAL A 141 -1.06 -1.68 3.60
N SER A 142 -0.02 -0.88 3.80
CA SER A 142 0.07 0.50 3.29
C SER A 142 0.21 0.52 1.77
N PHE A 143 1.00 -0.40 1.20
CA PHE A 143 1.28 -0.43 -0.24
C PHE A 143 1.78 -1.80 -0.72
N ILE A 144 1.48 -2.14 -1.97
CA ILE A 144 2.02 -3.31 -2.68
C ILE A 144 2.49 -2.85 -4.06
N TRP A 145 3.70 -3.24 -4.43
CA TRP A 145 4.32 -2.90 -5.71
C TRP A 145 4.94 -4.11 -6.37
N TYR A 146 5.04 -4.05 -7.70
CA TYR A 146 5.82 -5.01 -8.47
C TYR A 146 7.03 -4.32 -9.10
N ASN A 147 8.22 -4.77 -8.73
CA ASN A 147 9.47 -4.31 -9.30
C ASN A 147 9.86 -5.21 -10.48
N SER A 148 9.71 -4.69 -11.70
CA SER A 148 10.05 -5.45 -12.92
C SER A 148 11.54 -5.66 -13.14
N LEU A 149 12.41 -4.86 -12.51
CA LEU A 149 13.87 -5.04 -12.64
C LEU A 149 14.34 -6.19 -11.77
N GLN A 150 13.85 -6.25 -10.53
CA GLN A 150 14.21 -7.30 -9.56
C GLN A 150 13.31 -8.54 -9.64
N GLN A 151 12.24 -8.48 -10.45
CA GLN A 151 11.20 -9.51 -10.49
C GLN A 151 10.76 -9.83 -9.05
N SER A 152 10.24 -8.81 -8.36
CA SER A 152 9.88 -8.91 -6.95
C SER A 152 8.57 -8.20 -6.63
N ILE A 153 7.86 -8.70 -5.63
CA ILE A 153 6.71 -8.03 -5.02
C ILE A 153 7.18 -7.38 -3.73
N GLN A 154 7.02 -6.06 -3.64
CA GLN A 154 7.41 -5.24 -2.51
C GLN A 154 6.15 -4.88 -1.71
N ILE A 155 6.17 -5.10 -0.39
CA ILE A 155 5.04 -4.91 0.51
C ILE A 155 5.49 -4.02 1.67
N TRP A 156 4.71 -2.99 1.97
CA TRP A 156 4.94 -2.10 3.11
C TRP A 156 3.73 -2.12 4.04
N GLY A 157 3.93 -2.34 5.33
CA GLY A 157 2.86 -2.32 6.32
C GLY A 157 3.31 -2.91 7.66
N GLN A 158 2.38 -3.12 8.58
CA GLN A 158 2.70 -3.81 9.83
C GLN A 158 2.98 -5.29 9.54
N LYS A 159 3.91 -5.90 10.28
CA LYS A 159 4.23 -7.33 10.16
C LYS A 159 3.00 -8.24 10.03
N GLU A 160 1.98 -8.07 10.87
CA GLU A 160 0.75 -8.87 10.80
C GLU A 160 -0.03 -8.69 9.49
N ASP A 161 -0.05 -7.48 8.93
CA ASP A 161 -0.75 -7.18 7.70
C ASP A 161 0.07 -7.61 6.47
N ILE A 162 1.41 -7.55 6.56
CA ILE A 162 2.32 -8.12 5.55
C ILE A 162 2.09 -9.62 5.42
N GLU A 163 2.01 -10.36 6.53
CA GLU A 163 1.73 -11.81 6.48
C GLU A 163 0.36 -12.11 5.87
N LYS A 164 -0.67 -11.31 6.18
CA LYS A 164 -1.98 -11.42 5.52
C LYS A 164 -1.90 -11.14 4.02
N ALA A 165 -1.15 -10.11 3.61
CA ALA A 165 -0.96 -9.78 2.20
C ALA A 165 -0.27 -10.92 1.44
N LYS A 166 0.78 -11.51 2.04
CA LYS A 166 1.47 -12.69 1.48
C LYS A 166 0.51 -13.85 1.26
N ALA A 167 -0.32 -14.17 2.25
CA ALA A 167 -1.30 -15.25 2.13
C ALA A 167 -2.31 -15.01 0.99
N ILE A 168 -2.84 -13.78 0.87
CA ILE A 168 -3.78 -13.43 -0.21
C ILE A 168 -3.09 -13.47 -1.59
N ILE A 169 -1.85 -13.02 -1.68
CA ILE A 169 -1.05 -13.07 -2.92
C ILE A 169 -0.85 -14.52 -3.34
N MET A 170 -0.45 -15.39 -2.40
CA MET A 170 -0.23 -16.82 -2.64
C MET A 170 -1.48 -17.53 -3.15
N ASP A 171 -2.62 -17.33 -2.47
CA ASP A 171 -3.89 -17.92 -2.87
C ASP A 171 -4.28 -17.53 -4.31
N ARG A 172 -4.06 -16.27 -4.67
CA ARG A 172 -4.32 -15.80 -6.03
C ARG A 172 -3.35 -16.33 -7.07
N ILE A 173 -2.07 -16.43 -6.73
CA ILE A 173 -1.08 -17.06 -7.62
C ILE A 173 -1.54 -18.48 -7.93
N ASN A 174 -1.90 -19.26 -6.91
CA ASN A 174 -2.40 -20.63 -7.09
C ASN A 174 -3.66 -20.68 -7.96
N THR A 175 -4.60 -19.75 -7.78
CA THR A 175 -5.80 -19.65 -8.62
C THR A 175 -5.48 -19.35 -10.09
N ILE A 176 -4.51 -18.45 -10.34
CA ILE A 176 -4.08 -18.10 -11.70
C ILE A 176 -3.44 -19.32 -12.39
N PHE A 177 -2.58 -20.06 -11.68
CA PHE A 177 -1.99 -21.30 -12.20
C PHE A 177 -3.06 -22.33 -12.56
N SER A 178 -4.02 -22.57 -11.67
CA SER A 178 -5.13 -23.48 -11.94
C SER A 178 -5.90 -23.08 -13.20
N THR A 179 -6.13 -21.78 -13.41
CA THR A 179 -6.91 -21.28 -14.57
C THR A 179 -6.15 -21.43 -15.88
N MET A 180 -4.86 -21.03 -15.91
CA MET A 180 -4.07 -21.06 -17.14
C MET A 180 -3.75 -22.46 -17.66
N ILE A 181 -3.64 -23.46 -16.76
CA ILE A 181 -3.41 -24.85 -17.18
C ILE A 181 -4.64 -25.41 -17.91
N MET A 182 -5.86 -25.14 -17.41
CA MET A 182 -7.10 -25.61 -18.06
C MET A 182 -7.28 -25.06 -19.48
N ASP A 183 -6.88 -23.80 -19.70
CA ASP A 183 -6.93 -23.15 -21.02
C ASP A 183 -5.89 -23.70 -22.01
N SER A 184 -4.79 -24.28 -21.53
CA SER A 184 -3.75 -24.89 -22.38
C SER A 184 -4.02 -26.34 -22.79
N THR A 185 -4.98 -27.00 -22.14
CA THR A 185 -5.42 -28.38 -22.44
C THR A 185 -6.72 -28.47 -23.22
N SER A 186 -7.29 -27.32 -23.62
CA SER A 186 -8.52 -27.19 -24.41
C SER A 186 -8.21 -26.77 -25.84
#